data_AF-A0A7S2VY82-F1
#
_entry.id   AF-A0A7S2VY82-F1
#
_cell.length_a   1.000
_cell.length_b   1.000
_cell.length_c   1.000
_cell.angle_alpha   90.00
_cell.angle_beta   90.00
_cell.angle_gamma   90.00
#
_symmetry.space_group_name_H-M   'P 1'
#
loop_
_entity.id
_entity.type
_entity.pdbx_description
1 polymer ?
#
loop_
_entity_poly.entity_id
_entity_poly.type
_entity_poly.pdbx_seq_one_letter_code
_entity_poly.pdbx_strand_id
1 'polypeptide(L)'
;DATTYSFVINAWTKSSHGNNQRRNDSALRVEQLLNRLETSYNQDEDHLKPTPLVYSAVAQAYAKTACSEGAEKAEALLRRNQKMSRENPKKYSHMKPTNILFNAVIDAFARSGGNGSAEKAEAILHELIQSGSDDIYDQ
;
A
#
# COMPACT_ATOMS: atom_id res chain seq x y z
N ASP A 1 -15.32 -8.22 2.14
CA ASP A 1 -15.54 -8.53 0.71
C ASP A 1 -14.59 -9.63 0.23
N ALA A 2 -15.09 -10.87 0.05
CA ALA A 2 -14.26 -12.02 -0.33
C ALA A 2 -13.77 -11.94 -1.79
N THR A 3 -14.55 -11.29 -2.65
CA THR A 3 -14.25 -11.07 -4.08
C THR A 3 -13.07 -10.14 -4.29
N THR A 4 -13.05 -9.01 -3.58
CA THR A 4 -11.92 -8.06 -3.58
C THR A 4 -10.65 -8.72 -3.08
N TYR A 5 -10.74 -9.47 -1.98
CA TYR A 5 -9.60 -10.19 -1.40
C TYR A 5 -9.04 -11.24 -2.38
N SER A 6 -9.90 -12.05 -2.98
CA SER A 6 -9.49 -13.06 -3.95
C SER A 6 -8.86 -12.43 -5.20
N PHE A 7 -9.31 -11.25 -5.62
CA PHE A 7 -8.74 -10.54 -6.78
C PHE A 7 -7.37 -9.93 -6.47
N VAL A 8 -7.23 -9.29 -5.30
CA VAL A 8 -5.96 -8.74 -4.81
C VAL A 8 -4.92 -9.84 -4.65
N ILE A 9 -5.30 -10.97 -4.03
CA ILE A 9 -4.43 -12.15 -3.96
C ILE A 9 -4.07 -12.59 -5.36
N ASN A 10 -5.04 -12.87 -6.24
CA ASN A 10 -4.77 -13.36 -7.58
C ASN A 10 -3.83 -12.45 -8.37
N ALA A 11 -3.98 -11.13 -8.24
CA ALA A 11 -3.07 -10.17 -8.86
C ALA A 11 -1.66 -10.22 -8.23
N TRP A 12 -1.56 -10.33 -6.91
CA TRP A 12 -0.30 -10.49 -6.19
C TRP A 12 0.41 -11.83 -6.48
N THR A 13 -0.31 -12.95 -6.55
CA THR A 13 0.27 -14.26 -6.88
C THR A 13 0.78 -14.27 -8.33
N LYS A 14 0.06 -13.60 -9.24
CA LYS A 14 0.46 -13.43 -10.64
C LYS A 14 1.66 -12.51 -10.80
N SER A 15 1.77 -11.45 -10.01
CA SER A 15 2.98 -10.61 -10.01
C SER A 15 4.20 -11.34 -9.46
N SER A 16 4.01 -12.31 -8.57
CA SER A 16 5.11 -13.08 -7.97
C SER A 16 5.90 -13.97 -8.95
N HIS A 17 5.26 -14.48 -10.02
CA HIS A 17 5.87 -15.47 -10.93
C HIS A 17 6.03 -14.96 -12.38
N GLY A 18 5.85 -13.65 -12.61
CA GLY A 18 5.87 -13.05 -13.94
C GLY A 18 7.17 -12.32 -14.30
N ASN A 19 7.36 -12.11 -15.61
CA ASN A 19 8.32 -11.16 -16.18
C ASN A 19 7.95 -9.70 -15.80
N ASN A 20 8.90 -8.76 -15.94
CA ASN A 20 8.74 -7.36 -15.50
C ASN A 20 7.45 -6.68 -16.01
N GLN A 21 7.04 -6.98 -17.25
CA GLN A 21 5.82 -6.43 -17.84
C GLN A 21 4.55 -6.93 -17.12
N ARG A 22 4.45 -8.23 -16.83
CA ARG A 22 3.32 -8.79 -16.07
C ARG A 22 3.24 -8.27 -14.63
N ARG A 23 4.38 -7.92 -14.04
CA ARG A 23 4.43 -7.32 -12.70
C ARG A 23 3.81 -5.93 -12.70
N ASN A 24 4.14 -5.12 -13.71
CA ASN A 24 3.59 -3.77 -13.87
C ASN A 24 2.07 -3.82 -14.16
N ASP A 25 1.63 -4.68 -15.09
CA ASP A 25 0.21 -4.86 -15.40
C ASP A 25 -0.60 -5.30 -14.16
N SER A 26 -0.01 -6.18 -13.35
CA SER A 26 -0.66 -6.64 -12.12
C SER A 26 -0.78 -5.50 -11.11
N ALA A 27 0.28 -4.72 -10.89
CA ALA A 27 0.28 -3.57 -9.99
C ALA A 27 -0.78 -2.52 -10.39
N LEU A 28 -0.86 -2.18 -11.69
CA LEU A 28 -1.89 -1.31 -12.25
C LEU A 28 -3.32 -1.82 -12.00
N ARG A 29 -3.56 -3.13 -12.15
CA ARG A 29 -4.88 -3.71 -11.88
C ARG A 29 -5.27 -3.60 -10.41
N VAL A 30 -4.33 -3.82 -9.49
CA VAL A 30 -4.63 -3.72 -8.05
C VAL A 30 -4.87 -2.27 -7.65
N GLU A 31 -4.12 -1.33 -8.22
CA GLU A 31 -4.34 0.12 -8.03
C GLU A 31 -5.71 0.56 -8.54
N GLN A 32 -6.09 0.15 -9.75
CA GLN A 32 -7.42 0.44 -10.30
C GLN A 32 -8.54 -0.10 -9.40
N LEU A 33 -8.36 -1.31 -8.86
CA LEU A 33 -9.32 -1.89 -7.92
C LEU A 33 -9.41 -1.05 -6.65
N LEU A 34 -8.27 -0.64 -6.08
CA LEU A 34 -8.25 0.21 -4.90
C LEU A 34 -9.01 1.53 -5.15
N ASN A 35 -8.76 2.18 -6.28
CA ASN A 35 -9.46 3.42 -6.66
C ASN A 35 -10.97 3.21 -6.77
N ARG A 36 -11.42 2.08 -7.31
CA ARG A 36 -12.85 1.73 -7.36
C ARG A 36 -13.42 1.53 -5.96
N LEU A 37 -12.70 0.83 -5.07
CA LEU A 37 -13.12 0.63 -3.69
C LEU A 37 -13.26 1.96 -2.94
N GLU A 38 -12.27 2.85 -3.07
CA GLU A 38 -12.32 4.17 -2.44
C GLU A 38 -13.48 5.01 -2.97
N THR A 39 -13.76 4.91 -4.28
CA THR A 39 -14.88 5.62 -4.91
C THR A 39 -16.21 5.11 -4.37
N SER A 40 -16.43 3.79 -4.38
CA SER A 40 -17.63 3.17 -3.81
C SER A 40 -17.79 3.47 -2.33
N TYR A 41 -16.70 3.44 -1.57
CA TYR A 41 -16.72 3.75 -0.14
C TYR A 41 -17.05 5.23 0.15
N ASN A 42 -16.63 6.14 -0.74
CA ASN A 42 -17.04 7.54 -0.68
C ASN A 42 -18.52 7.75 -1.03
N GLN A 43 -19.14 6.84 -1.79
CA GLN A 43 -20.57 6.86 -2.12
C GLN A 43 -21.46 6.23 -1.02
N ASP A 44 -20.90 5.98 0.17
CA ASP A 44 -21.56 5.34 1.33
C ASP A 44 -22.10 3.93 1.04
N GLU A 45 -21.52 3.23 0.05
CA GLU A 45 -21.67 1.78 -0.10
C GLU A 45 -20.81 1.06 0.96
N ASP A 46 -21.38 0.88 2.15
CA ASP A 46 -20.73 0.27 3.33
C ASP A 46 -20.19 -1.16 3.09
N HIS A 47 -20.61 -1.79 2.00
CA HIS A 47 -20.24 -3.15 1.60
C HIS A 47 -18.83 -3.23 0.99
N LEU A 48 -18.30 -2.13 0.44
CA LEU A 48 -16.98 -2.08 -0.22
C LEU A 48 -15.96 -1.31 0.61
N LYS A 49 -15.81 -1.72 1.87
CA LYS A 49 -14.86 -1.14 2.82
C LYS A 49 -13.41 -1.49 2.45
N PRO A 50 -12.55 -0.52 2.08
CA PRO A 50 -11.15 -0.79 1.78
C PRO A 50 -10.46 -1.32 3.04
N THR A 51 -9.82 -2.49 2.93
CA THR A 51 -9.11 -3.10 4.05
C THR A 51 -7.63 -2.69 4.00
N PRO A 52 -6.93 -2.45 5.13
CA PRO A 52 -5.50 -2.13 5.15
C PRO A 52 -4.62 -3.18 4.45
N LEU A 53 -5.11 -4.43 4.37
CA LEU A 53 -4.48 -5.49 3.58
C LEU A 53 -4.46 -5.19 2.08
N VAL A 54 -5.49 -4.53 1.54
CA VAL A 54 -5.55 -4.16 0.11
C VAL A 54 -4.45 -3.16 -0.21
N TYR A 55 -4.29 -2.12 0.62
CA TYR A 55 -3.19 -1.16 0.47
C TYR A 55 -1.83 -1.84 0.53
N SER A 56 -1.65 -2.71 1.52
CA SER A 56 -0.40 -3.46 1.71
C SER A 56 -0.08 -4.32 0.48
N ALA A 57 -1.09 -4.98 -0.09
CA ALA A 57 -0.92 -5.81 -1.28
C ALA A 57 -0.60 -4.99 -2.54
N VAL A 58 -1.21 -3.81 -2.70
CA VAL A 58 -0.87 -2.87 -3.79
C VAL A 58 0.59 -2.43 -3.66
N ALA A 59 1.03 -2.00 -2.48
CA ALA A 59 2.41 -1.61 -2.24
C ALA A 59 3.40 -2.76 -2.49
N GLN A 60 3.07 -3.98 -2.07
CA GLN A 60 3.89 -5.16 -2.37
C GLN A 60 3.93 -5.49 -3.87
N ALA A 61 2.84 -5.29 -4.60
CA ALA A 61 2.81 -5.48 -6.05
C ALA A 61 3.78 -4.50 -6.73
N TYR A 62 3.80 -3.24 -6.29
CA TYR A 62 4.79 -2.25 -6.73
C TYR A 62 6.22 -2.59 -6.29
N ALA A 63 6.43 -3.10 -5.08
CA ALA A 63 7.77 -3.52 -4.64
C ALA A 63 8.37 -4.59 -5.57
N LYS A 64 7.53 -5.50 -6.08
CA LYS A 64 7.95 -6.56 -6.99
C LYS A 64 8.29 -6.08 -8.39
N THR A 65 7.80 -4.91 -8.84
CA THR A 65 8.19 -4.37 -10.16
C THR A 65 9.67 -4.00 -10.20
N ALA A 66 10.30 -3.80 -9.04
CA ALA A 66 11.74 -3.53 -8.89
C ALA A 66 12.22 -2.38 -9.80
N CYS A 67 11.42 -1.31 -9.85
CA CYS A 67 11.72 -0.10 -10.60
C CYS A 67 11.49 1.13 -9.73
N SER A 68 12.22 2.22 -9.98
CA SER A 68 12.07 3.47 -9.21
C SER A 68 10.63 4.01 -9.25
N GLU A 69 9.96 3.91 -10.39
CA GLU A 69 8.56 4.33 -10.53
C GLU A 69 7.62 3.51 -9.62
N GLY A 70 7.89 2.22 -9.46
CA GLY A 70 7.12 1.36 -8.55
C GLY A 70 7.31 1.78 -7.09
N ALA A 71 8.54 2.07 -6.69
CA ALA A 71 8.84 2.55 -5.34
C ALA A 71 8.16 3.90 -5.05
N GLU A 72 8.20 4.84 -6.00
CA GLU A 72 7.50 6.13 -5.88
C GLU A 72 5.98 5.97 -5.78
N LYS A 73 5.38 5.06 -6.55
CA LYS A 73 3.94 4.75 -6.44
C LYS A 73 3.60 4.10 -5.09
N ALA A 74 4.45 3.22 -4.57
CA ALA A 74 4.26 2.63 -3.25
C ALA A 74 4.33 3.70 -2.15
N GLU A 75 5.27 4.64 -2.22
CA GLU A 75 5.36 5.80 -1.33
C GLU A 75 4.10 6.67 -1.40
N ALA A 76 3.67 7.01 -2.60
CA ALA A 76 2.45 7.80 -2.82
C ALA A 76 1.22 7.13 -2.22
N LEU A 77 1.13 5.79 -2.30
CA LEU A 77 0.05 5.01 -1.71
C LEU A 77 0.03 5.13 -0.17
N LEU A 78 1.20 5.06 0.47
CA LEU A 78 1.34 5.22 1.92
C LEU A 78 0.95 6.63 2.36
N ARG A 79 1.46 7.66 1.69
CA ARG A 79 1.10 9.07 1.95
C ARG A 79 -0.40 9.31 1.78
N ARG A 80 -0.99 8.74 0.75
CA ARG A 80 -2.44 8.80 0.49
C ARG A 80 -3.22 8.15 1.64
N ASN A 81 -2.81 6.97 2.08
CA ASN A 81 -3.47 6.26 3.18
C ASN A 81 -3.38 7.05 4.52
N GLN A 82 -2.22 7.63 4.83
CA GLN A 82 -2.05 8.52 5.98
C GLN A 82 -2.94 9.76 5.90
N LYS A 83 -3.00 10.41 4.73
CA LYS A 83 -3.83 11.59 4.51
C LYS A 83 -5.32 11.28 4.73
N MET A 84 -5.81 10.18 4.16
CA MET A 84 -7.19 9.74 4.34
C MET A 84 -7.50 9.46 5.82
N SER A 85 -6.59 8.77 6.52
CA SER A 85 -6.74 8.51 7.96
C SER A 85 -6.76 9.78 8.80
N ARG A 86 -6.04 10.84 8.40
CA ARG A 86 -6.03 12.13 9.10
C ARG A 86 -7.24 13.00 8.77
N GLU A 87 -7.71 12.99 7.52
CA GLU A 87 -8.86 13.80 7.09
C GLU A 87 -10.16 13.34 7.73
N ASN A 88 -10.40 12.02 7.82
CA ASN A 88 -11.61 11.48 8.42
C ASN A 88 -11.30 10.28 9.34
N PRO A 89 -10.78 10.51 10.55
CA PRO A 89 -10.42 9.45 11.48
C PRO A 89 -11.60 8.56 11.89
N LYS A 90 -12.83 9.10 11.94
CA LYS A 90 -14.04 8.30 12.23
C LYS A 90 -14.42 7.35 11.10
N LYS A 91 -14.29 7.79 9.85
CA LYS A 91 -14.61 6.98 8.66
C LYS A 91 -13.47 5.99 8.39
N TYR A 92 -12.21 6.45 8.45
CA TYR A 92 -11.01 5.70 8.07
C TYR A 92 -10.20 5.11 9.23
N SER A 93 -10.74 5.03 10.46
CA SER A 93 -10.06 4.43 11.63
C SER A 93 -9.49 3.04 11.33
N HIS A 94 -10.22 2.25 10.54
CA HIS A 94 -9.87 0.90 10.13
C HIS A 94 -8.84 0.84 8.98
N MET A 95 -8.53 1.97 8.35
CA MET A 95 -7.60 2.10 7.23
C MET A 95 -6.27 2.71 7.64
N LYS A 96 -5.97 2.77 8.95
CA LYS A 96 -4.67 3.22 9.42
C LYS A 96 -3.54 2.44 8.72
N PRO A 97 -2.46 3.12 8.34
CA PRO A 97 -1.32 2.46 7.71
C PRO A 97 -0.73 1.48 8.71
N THR A 98 -0.64 0.21 8.31
CA THR A 98 -0.10 -0.87 9.16
C THR A 98 1.37 -1.07 8.90
N ASN A 99 2.08 -1.70 9.84
CA ASN A 99 3.50 -2.05 9.69
C ASN A 99 3.79 -2.82 8.39
N ILE A 100 2.83 -3.61 7.91
CA ILE A 100 2.93 -4.36 6.64
C ILE A 100 3.04 -3.40 5.45
N LEU A 101 2.28 -2.30 5.46
CA LEU A 101 2.31 -1.30 4.38
C LEU A 101 3.66 -0.56 4.37
N PHE A 102 4.16 -0.13 5.53
CA PHE A 102 5.49 0.49 5.64
C PHE A 102 6.59 -0.45 5.14
N ASN A 103 6.60 -1.69 5.63
CA ASN A 103 7.57 -2.70 5.20
C ASN A 103 7.53 -2.95 3.69
N ALA A 104 6.35 -2.92 3.08
CA ALA A 104 6.21 -3.08 1.63
C ALA A 104 6.83 -1.91 0.85
N VAL A 105 6.68 -0.67 1.33
CA VAL A 105 7.32 0.52 0.71
C VAL A 105 8.83 0.47 0.87
N ILE A 106 9.33 0.07 2.05
CA ILE A 106 10.76 -0.11 2.31
C ILE A 106 11.35 -1.18 1.37
N ASP A 107 10.67 -2.33 1.23
CA ASP A 107 11.08 -3.39 0.28
C ASP A 107 11.05 -2.88 -1.17
N ALA A 108 10.10 -2.01 -1.53
CA ALA A 108 10.05 -1.41 -2.86
C ALA A 108 11.28 -0.55 -3.18
N PHE A 109 11.68 0.31 -2.24
CA PHE A 109 12.90 1.12 -2.38
C PHE A 109 14.18 0.29 -2.31
N ALA A 110 14.22 -0.74 -1.47
CA ALA A 110 15.36 -1.67 -1.40
C ALA A 110 15.56 -2.41 -2.73
N ARG A 111 14.47 -2.76 -3.42
CA ARG A 111 14.48 -3.47 -4.71
C ARG A 111 14.67 -2.57 -5.93
N SER A 112 14.26 -1.30 -5.86
CA SER A 112 14.34 -0.39 -7.00
C SER A 112 15.78 -0.04 -7.36
N GLY A 113 16.70 -0.07 -6.39
CA GLY A 113 18.14 0.19 -6.59
C GLY A 113 18.45 1.59 -7.15
N GLY A 114 17.49 2.52 -7.11
CA GLY A 114 17.65 3.87 -7.62
C GLY A 114 18.49 4.73 -6.69
N ASN A 115 19.17 5.73 -7.24
CA ASN A 115 19.95 6.70 -6.46
C ASN A 115 19.00 7.46 -5.48
N GLY A 116 19.29 7.46 -4.19
CA GLY A 116 18.39 8.03 -3.16
C GLY A 116 17.35 7.06 -2.59
N SER A 117 17.26 5.82 -3.08
CA SER A 117 16.26 4.85 -2.60
C SER A 117 16.56 4.37 -1.18
N ALA A 118 17.84 4.25 -0.82
CA ALA A 118 18.25 3.84 0.52
C ALA A 118 17.86 4.90 1.56
N GLU A 119 18.10 6.17 1.27
CA GLU A 119 17.73 7.30 2.13
C GLU A 119 16.21 7.40 2.30
N LYS A 120 15.45 7.19 1.21
CA LYS A 120 13.99 7.13 1.30
C LYS A 120 13.49 5.95 2.13
N ALA A 121 14.08 4.77 1.96
CA ALA A 121 13.75 3.59 2.75
C ALA A 121 14.01 3.83 4.24
N GLU A 122 15.14 4.45 4.58
CA GLU A 122 15.49 4.84 5.94
C GLU A 122 14.50 5.86 6.52
N ALA A 123 14.13 6.89 5.76
CA ALA A 123 13.15 7.88 6.20
C ALA A 123 11.77 7.25 6.52
N ILE A 124 11.30 6.33 5.67
CA ILE A 124 10.05 5.59 5.89
C ILE A 124 10.14 4.68 7.13
N LEU A 125 11.31 4.06 7.36
CA LEU A 125 11.56 3.22 8.54
C LEU A 125 11.54 4.04 9.82
N HIS A 126 12.17 5.21 9.83
CA HIS A 126 12.13 6.13 10.98
C HIS A 126 10.70 6.57 11.31
N GLU A 127 9.89 6.82 10.28
CA GLU A 127 8.48 7.18 10.46
C GLU A 127 7.66 6.03 11.05
N LEU A 128 7.91 4.79 10.62
CA LEU A 128 7.29 3.59 11.20
C LEU A 128 7.65 3.43 12.68
N ILE A 129 8.92 3.64 13.05
CA ILE A 129 9.39 3.54 14.45
C ILE A 129 8.70 4.61 15.30
N GLN A 130 8.61 5.84 14.79
CA GLN A 130 7.92 6.93 15.49
C GLN A 130 6.43 6.63 15.66
N SER A 131 5.73 6.17 14.61
CA SER A 131 4.30 5.88 14.71
C SER A 131 4.01 4.68 15.62
N GLY A 132 4.86 3.65 15.58
CA GLY A 132 4.73 2.48 16.45
C GLY A 132 5.08 2.77 17.91
N SER A 133 5.88 3.81 18.18
CA SER A 133 6.19 4.26 19.54
C SER A 133 5.01 5.00 20.17
N ASP A 134 4.24 5.75 19.37
CA ASP A 134 3.05 6.49 19.81
C ASP A 134 1.91 5.54 20.24
N ASP A 135 1.76 4.38 19.58
CA ASP A 135 0.75 3.37 19.94
C ASP A 135 1.05 2.65 21.29
N ILE A 136 2.26 2.76 21.84
CA ILE A 136 2.64 2.16 23.14
C ILE A 136 2.31 3.08 24.33
N TYR A 137 2.04 4.36 24.11
CA TYR A 137 1.76 5.33 25.19
C TYR A 137 0.28 5.60 25.44
N ASP A 138 -0.64 4.98 24.70
CA ASP A 138 -2.09 5.18 24.84
C ASP A 138 -2.80 3.94 25.45
N GLN A 139 -2.21 3.34 26.50
CA GLN A 139 -2.84 2.31 27.36
C GLN A 139 -3.13 2.82 28.76
#